data_AF-A0A957I1R6-F1
#
_entry.id   AF-A0A957I1R6-F1
#
_cell.length_a   1.000
_cell.length_b   1.000
_cell.length_c   1.000
_cell.angle_alpha   90.00
_cell.angle_beta   90.00
_cell.angle_gamma   90.00
#
_symmetry.space_group_name_H-M   'P 1'
#
loop_
_entity.id
_entity.type
_entity.pdbx_description
1 polymer ?
#
loop_
_entity_poly.entity_id
_entity_poly.type
_entity_poly.pdbx_seq_one_letter_code
_entity_poly.pdbx_strand_id
1 'polypeptide(L)'
;MQEQETSPSFFTRLGRGIWRVIRFVLLIIILSAIGVILVFSGQRAIAEINRSFENINRRFDIQAQRIDGFEQDIDGLLQADDAAAEAQRELRLDVTRQATDLSDQAAALDGLQQDLTAQSAVLATLSARVSANEQAAADLDASVAALQGDLNGSNSRIDDLGGELDALGGQVTQNRADTTSDLMAFRAEYATPSEEVAAVLKALQYFRVWEVVARARLRLAESNPGLAQVDVRLVLAMVDDLSAADAAAAADLAAVRERLALADASLPADPTAAGRDLEAAWEALDRLLGLLLVPPAASAEAPTPAVEPTLGAPTPAPTATP
;
A
#
# COMPACT_ATOMS: atom_id res chain seq x y z
N MET A 1 0.81 185.87 -100.63
CA MET A 1 -0.58 186.18 -100.20
C MET A 1 -0.80 185.39 -98.93
N GLN A 2 -0.56 186.00 -97.77
CA GLN A 2 -1.56 186.65 -96.89
C GLN A 2 -2.43 185.60 -96.17
N GLU A 3 -2.15 185.32 -94.90
CA GLU A 3 -2.66 186.00 -93.68
C GLU A 3 -4.07 185.55 -93.29
N GLN A 4 -4.23 184.87 -92.14
CA GLN A 4 -4.90 185.38 -90.92
C GLN A 4 -5.20 184.27 -89.89
N GLU A 5 -4.76 184.55 -88.65
CA GLU A 5 -5.09 183.85 -87.40
C GLU A 5 -6.51 184.19 -86.91
N THR A 6 -7.13 183.33 -86.09
CA THR A 6 -7.94 183.74 -84.91
C THR A 6 -8.08 182.56 -83.90
N SER A 7 -8.34 182.96 -82.65
CA SER A 7 -7.96 182.37 -81.36
C SER A 7 -8.97 181.36 -80.74
N PRO A 8 -8.69 180.74 -79.56
CA PRO A 8 -9.34 179.51 -79.07
C PRO A 8 -10.52 179.71 -78.09
N SER A 9 -11.43 178.72 -78.01
CA SER A 9 -12.64 178.75 -77.16
C SER A 9 -12.53 177.94 -75.85
N PHE A 10 -13.23 178.45 -74.83
CA PHE A 10 -13.10 178.21 -73.38
C PHE A 10 -13.60 176.83 -72.86
N PHE A 11 -14.24 176.00 -73.68
CA PHE A 11 -14.96 174.79 -73.21
C PHE A 11 -14.08 173.55 -72.94
N THR A 12 -12.81 173.52 -73.36
CA THR A 12 -11.93 172.34 -73.18
C THR A 12 -11.30 172.22 -71.77
N ARG A 13 -11.42 173.23 -70.92
CA ARG A 13 -10.83 173.22 -69.56
C ARG A 13 -11.74 172.61 -68.48
N LEU A 14 -13.06 172.49 -68.69
CA LEU A 14 -13.99 171.93 -67.71
C LEU A 14 -14.00 170.37 -67.70
N GLY A 15 -13.81 169.73 -68.85
CA GLY A 15 -13.85 168.26 -68.96
C GLY A 15 -12.71 167.52 -68.25
N ARG A 16 -11.56 168.18 -68.04
CA ARG A 16 -10.37 167.55 -67.43
C ARG A 16 -10.45 167.47 -65.89
N GLY A 17 -11.31 168.26 -65.26
CA GLY A 17 -11.54 168.22 -63.80
C GLY A 17 -12.44 167.06 -63.37
N ILE A 18 -13.53 166.82 -64.10
CA ILE A 18 -14.49 165.72 -63.82
C ILE A 18 -13.81 164.35 -63.92
N TRP A 19 -12.90 164.16 -64.87
CA TRP A 19 -12.16 162.90 -65.00
C TRP A 19 -11.26 162.59 -63.80
N ARG A 20 -10.69 163.60 -63.12
CA ARG A 20 -9.92 163.39 -61.88
C ARG A 20 -10.80 162.95 -60.72
N VAL A 21 -12.01 163.49 -60.61
CA VAL A 21 -12.98 163.10 -59.56
C VAL A 21 -13.46 161.67 -59.79
N ILE A 22 -13.80 161.31 -61.04
CA ILE A 22 -14.17 159.92 -61.38
C ILE A 22 -13.04 158.97 -61.04
N ARG A 23 -11.80 159.30 -61.42
CA ARG A 23 -10.63 158.46 -61.10
C ARG A 23 -10.44 158.29 -59.59
N PHE A 24 -10.68 159.33 -58.79
CA PHE A 24 -10.56 159.27 -57.34
C PHE A 24 -11.64 158.39 -56.69
N VAL A 25 -12.89 158.54 -57.14
CA VAL A 25 -14.02 157.70 -56.69
C VAL A 25 -13.78 156.23 -57.06
N LEU A 26 -13.29 155.97 -58.27
CA LEU A 26 -12.96 154.63 -58.73
C LEU A 26 -11.82 154.00 -57.90
N LEU A 27 -10.84 154.81 -57.48
CA LEU A 27 -9.76 154.37 -56.59
C LEU A 27 -10.27 154.00 -55.19
N ILE A 28 -11.20 154.78 -54.64
CA ILE A 28 -11.86 154.46 -53.36
C ILE A 28 -12.67 153.17 -53.47
N ILE A 29 -13.41 152.97 -54.56
CA ILE A 29 -14.17 151.74 -54.81
C ILE A 29 -13.22 150.54 -54.92
N ILE A 30 -12.07 150.69 -55.60
CA ILE A 30 -11.05 149.64 -55.69
C ILE A 30 -10.44 149.33 -54.32
N LEU A 31 -10.08 150.34 -53.51
CA LEU A 31 -9.54 150.16 -52.16
C LEU A 31 -10.55 149.52 -51.21
N SER A 32 -11.81 149.93 -51.30
CA SER A 32 -12.93 149.30 -50.60
C SER A 32 -13.09 147.84 -51.03
N ALA A 33 -13.06 147.56 -52.34
CA ALA A 33 -13.14 146.21 -52.87
C ALA A 33 -11.96 145.35 -52.40
N ILE A 34 -10.73 145.88 -52.36
CA ILE A 34 -9.54 145.19 -51.85
C ILE A 34 -9.68 144.92 -50.34
N GLY A 35 -10.18 145.87 -49.56
CA GLY A 35 -10.43 145.68 -48.13
C GLY A 35 -11.47 144.60 -47.86
N VAL A 36 -12.57 144.59 -48.63
CA VAL A 36 -13.59 143.55 -48.58
C VAL A 36 -13.01 142.20 -49.01
N ILE A 37 -12.20 142.15 -50.07
CA ILE A 37 -11.52 140.93 -50.53
C ILE A 37 -10.56 140.41 -49.46
N LEU A 38 -9.78 141.27 -48.78
CA LEU A 38 -8.84 140.89 -47.72
C LEU A 38 -9.54 140.33 -46.47
N VAL A 39 -10.63 140.97 -46.03
CA VAL A 39 -11.44 140.47 -44.91
C VAL A 39 -12.12 139.16 -45.28
N PHE A 40 -12.66 139.05 -46.49
CA PHE A 40 -13.31 137.83 -46.96
C PHE A 40 -12.31 136.69 -47.20
N SER A 41 -11.11 136.99 -47.71
CA SER A 41 -10.02 136.02 -47.86
C SER A 41 -9.43 135.62 -46.51
N GLY A 42 -9.35 136.54 -45.55
CA GLY A 42 -8.92 136.27 -44.19
C GLY A 42 -9.93 135.40 -43.44
N GLN A 43 -11.23 135.69 -43.58
CA GLN A 43 -12.29 134.84 -43.05
C GLN A 43 -12.32 133.46 -43.72
N ARG A 44 -12.07 133.38 -45.03
CA ARG A 44 -11.92 132.08 -45.71
C ARG A 44 -10.67 131.33 -45.27
N ALA A 45 -9.54 132.01 -45.06
CA ALA A 45 -8.33 131.40 -44.55
C ALA A 45 -8.53 130.88 -43.12
N ILE A 46 -9.16 131.66 -42.24
CA ILE A 46 -9.52 131.24 -40.87
C ILE A 46 -10.54 130.10 -40.91
N ALA A 47 -11.53 130.14 -41.81
CA ALA A 47 -12.50 129.06 -41.97
C ALA A 47 -11.85 127.77 -42.48
N GLU A 48 -10.88 127.85 -43.40
CA GLU A 48 -10.14 126.69 -43.91
C GLU A 48 -9.17 126.14 -42.85
N ILE A 49 -8.54 127.01 -42.06
CA ILE A 49 -7.73 126.63 -40.90
C ILE A 49 -8.60 125.93 -39.85
N ASN A 50 -9.77 126.48 -39.52
CA ASN A 50 -10.72 125.86 -38.60
C ASN A 50 -11.24 124.52 -39.14
N ARG A 51 -11.50 124.42 -40.45
CA ARG A 51 -11.90 123.18 -41.13
C ARG A 51 -10.77 122.14 -41.12
N SER A 52 -9.53 122.57 -41.26
CA SER A 52 -8.34 121.72 -41.13
C SER A 52 -8.20 121.22 -39.70
N PHE A 53 -8.36 122.07 -38.68
CA PHE A 53 -8.35 121.66 -37.29
C PHE A 53 -9.50 120.70 -36.95
N GLU A 54 -10.69 120.93 -37.50
CA GLU A 54 -11.83 120.01 -37.33
C GLU A 54 -11.57 118.66 -38.02
N ASN A 55 -10.99 118.65 -39.22
CA ASN A 55 -10.58 117.42 -39.90
C ASN A 55 -9.45 116.69 -39.17
N ILE A 56 -8.51 117.42 -38.57
CA ILE A 56 -7.43 116.87 -37.74
C ILE A 56 -8.02 116.27 -36.46
N ASN A 57 -8.91 116.98 -35.76
CA ASN A 57 -9.60 116.47 -34.57
C ASN A 57 -10.43 115.22 -34.87
N ARG A 58 -11.19 115.20 -35.98
CA ARG A 58 -11.92 113.99 -36.41
C ARG A 58 -10.98 112.81 -36.68
N ARG A 59 -9.80 113.05 -37.24
CA ARG A 59 -8.80 112.00 -37.46
C ARG A 59 -8.19 111.52 -36.14
N PHE A 60 -7.92 112.43 -35.19
CA PHE A 60 -7.48 112.08 -33.84
C PHE A 60 -8.54 111.26 -33.10
N ASP A 61 -9.82 111.61 -33.16
CA ASP A 61 -10.91 110.86 -32.55
C ASP A 61 -11.04 109.45 -33.17
N ILE A 62 -10.97 109.35 -34.50
CA ILE A 62 -10.98 108.05 -35.21
C ILE A 62 -9.74 107.22 -34.85
N GLN A 63 -8.57 107.86 -34.67
CA GLN A 63 -7.35 107.16 -34.25
C GLN A 63 -7.43 106.72 -32.80
N ALA A 64 -7.99 107.53 -31.90
CA ALA A 64 -8.23 107.16 -30.51
C ALA A 64 -9.17 105.96 -30.42
N GLN A 65 -10.30 105.97 -31.14
CA GLN A 65 -11.21 104.82 -31.21
C GLN A 65 -10.56 103.56 -31.76
N ARG A 66 -9.65 103.68 -32.74
CA ARG A 66 -8.89 102.54 -33.26
C ARG A 66 -7.90 102.01 -32.24
N ILE A 67 -7.24 102.88 -31.49
CA ILE A 67 -6.31 102.49 -30.42
C ILE A 67 -7.07 101.78 -29.30
N ASP A 68 -8.22 102.32 -28.86
CA ASP A 68 -9.08 101.67 -27.86
C ASP A 68 -9.56 100.29 -28.34
N GLY A 69 -9.91 100.19 -29.63
CA GLY A 69 -10.26 98.91 -30.25
C GLY A 69 -9.09 97.93 -30.26
N PHE A 70 -7.87 98.37 -30.57
CA PHE A 70 -6.68 97.54 -30.49
C PHE A 70 -6.33 97.14 -29.07
N GLU A 71 -6.51 98.01 -28.07
CA GLU A 71 -6.31 97.66 -26.66
C GLU A 71 -7.30 96.56 -26.23
N GLN A 72 -8.58 96.67 -26.60
CA GLN A 72 -9.57 95.62 -26.33
C GLN A 72 -9.24 94.30 -27.03
N ASP A 73 -8.78 94.34 -28.29
CA ASP A 73 -8.36 93.15 -29.02
C ASP A 73 -7.11 92.52 -28.38
N ILE A 74 -6.13 93.32 -27.95
CA ILE A 74 -4.91 92.86 -27.27
C ILE A 74 -5.29 92.23 -25.92
N ASP A 75 -6.13 92.87 -25.12
CA ASP A 75 -6.58 92.33 -23.83
C ASP A 75 -7.36 91.02 -24.03
N GLY A 76 -8.21 90.94 -25.06
CA GLY A 76 -8.93 89.72 -25.42
C GLY A 76 -7.99 88.59 -25.86
N LEU A 77 -6.95 88.90 -26.65
CA LEU A 77 -5.93 87.93 -27.06
C LEU A 77 -5.07 87.46 -25.88
N LEU A 78 -4.70 88.35 -24.96
CA LEU A 78 -3.95 88.00 -23.75
C LEU A 78 -4.77 87.06 -22.85
N GLN A 79 -6.04 87.36 -22.62
CA GLN A 79 -6.93 86.48 -21.85
C GLN A 79 -7.12 85.12 -22.52
N ALA A 80 -7.24 85.08 -23.86
CA ALA A 80 -7.34 83.83 -24.60
C ALA A 80 -6.05 83.00 -24.54
N ASP A 81 -4.88 83.65 -24.59
CA ASP A 81 -3.57 82.99 -24.43
C ASP A 81 -3.39 82.42 -23.03
N ASP A 82 -3.76 83.17 -21.99
CA ASP A 82 -3.74 82.71 -20.60
C ASP A 82 -4.65 81.48 -20.39
N ALA A 83 -5.88 81.53 -20.89
CA ALA A 83 -6.82 80.40 -20.83
C ALA A 83 -6.31 79.18 -21.60
N ALA A 84 -5.69 79.38 -22.78
CA ALA A 84 -5.08 78.31 -23.55
C ALA A 84 -3.87 77.69 -22.82
N ALA A 85 -3.04 78.51 -22.16
CA ALA A 85 -1.91 78.05 -21.36
C ALA A 85 -2.37 77.23 -20.16
N GLU A 86 -3.45 77.61 -19.48
CA GLU A 86 -4.05 76.83 -18.39
C GLU A 86 -4.61 75.49 -18.88
N ALA A 87 -5.39 75.48 -19.96
CA ALA A 87 -5.92 74.24 -20.55
C ALA A 87 -4.79 73.28 -20.99
N GLN A 88 -3.69 73.82 -21.53
CA GLN A 88 -2.52 73.00 -21.88
C GLN A 88 -1.81 72.43 -20.63
N ARG A 89 -1.75 73.18 -19.53
CA ARG A 89 -1.20 72.67 -18.26
C ARG A 89 -2.06 71.54 -17.70
N GLU A 90 -3.38 71.70 -17.69
CA GLU A 90 -4.32 70.69 -17.22
C GLU A 90 -4.23 69.41 -18.06
N LEU A 91 -4.24 69.54 -19.39
CA LEU A 91 -4.09 68.40 -20.30
C LEU A 91 -2.76 67.65 -20.06
N ARG A 92 -1.66 68.37 -19.82
CA ARG A 92 -0.36 67.73 -19.49
C ARG A 92 -0.41 66.97 -18.17
N LEU A 93 -1.10 67.50 -17.16
CA LEU A 93 -1.29 66.79 -15.89
C LEU A 93 -2.12 65.52 -16.11
N ASP A 94 -3.20 65.59 -16.89
CA ASP A 94 -4.05 64.43 -17.18
C ASP A 94 -3.32 63.35 -17.98
N VAL A 95 -2.54 63.73 -19.00
CA VAL A 95 -1.68 62.79 -19.74
C VAL A 95 -0.67 62.13 -18.80
N THR A 96 -0.11 62.87 -17.84
CA THR A 96 0.84 62.31 -16.85
C THR A 96 0.15 61.33 -15.90
N ARG A 97 -1.09 61.63 -15.48
CA ARG A 97 -1.90 60.72 -14.66
C ARG A 97 -2.22 59.45 -15.43
N GLN A 98 -2.73 59.57 -16.65
CA GLN A 98 -3.04 58.42 -17.51
C GLN A 98 -1.79 57.57 -17.79
N ALA A 99 -0.62 58.17 -17.98
CA ALA A 99 0.63 57.44 -18.15
C ALA A 99 0.99 56.63 -16.89
N THR A 100 0.76 57.21 -15.71
CA THR A 100 0.94 56.50 -14.42
C THR A 100 -0.04 55.33 -14.29
N ASP A 101 -1.33 55.56 -14.54
CA ASP A 101 -2.37 54.54 -14.46
C ASP A 101 -2.10 53.37 -15.42
N LEU A 102 -1.66 53.66 -16.65
CA LEU A 102 -1.27 52.64 -17.63
C LEU A 102 -0.04 51.84 -17.19
N SER A 103 0.93 52.50 -16.54
CA SER A 103 2.10 51.82 -15.97
C SER A 103 1.71 50.87 -14.84
N ASP A 104 0.80 51.30 -13.96
CA ASP A 104 0.31 50.49 -12.84
C ASP A 104 -0.52 49.29 -13.35
N GLN A 105 -1.35 49.51 -14.37
CA GLN A 105 -2.10 48.43 -15.04
C GLN A 105 -1.17 47.43 -15.71
N ALA A 106 -0.10 47.89 -16.37
CA ALA A 106 0.90 47.00 -16.98
C ALA A 106 1.60 46.14 -15.91
N ALA A 107 1.96 46.71 -14.77
CA ALA A 107 2.54 45.97 -13.65
C ALA A 107 1.54 44.95 -13.05
N ALA A 108 0.27 45.31 -12.92
CA ALA A 108 -0.77 44.39 -12.46
C ALA A 108 -0.99 43.21 -13.41
N LEU A 109 -0.96 43.46 -14.73
CA LEU A 109 -1.05 42.41 -15.74
C LEU A 109 0.15 41.46 -15.71
N ASP A 110 1.36 41.97 -15.52
CA ASP A 110 2.56 41.14 -15.35
C ASP A 110 2.45 40.24 -14.12
N GLY A 111 1.97 40.78 -12.99
CA GLY A 111 1.68 40.01 -11.78
C GLY A 111 0.66 38.89 -12.01
N LEU A 112 -0.47 39.20 -12.67
CA LEU A 112 -1.48 38.20 -13.02
C LEU A 112 -0.93 37.12 -13.96
N GLN A 113 -0.05 37.48 -14.89
CA GLN A 113 0.58 36.53 -15.80
C GLN A 113 1.55 35.60 -15.07
N GLN A 114 2.29 36.12 -14.08
CA GLN A 114 3.14 35.33 -13.21
C GLN A 114 2.33 34.37 -12.35
N ASP A 115 1.22 34.83 -11.77
CA ASP A 115 0.31 34.00 -10.96
C ASP A 115 -0.32 32.87 -11.78
N LEU A 116 -0.78 33.17 -13.00
CA LEU A 116 -1.33 32.17 -13.91
C LEU A 116 -0.28 31.10 -14.26
N THR A 117 0.96 31.52 -14.49
CA THR A 117 2.08 30.62 -14.76
C THR A 117 2.34 29.71 -13.55
N ALA A 118 2.37 30.26 -12.34
CA ALA A 118 2.54 29.50 -11.10
C ALA A 118 1.39 28.50 -10.89
N GLN A 119 0.14 28.93 -11.09
CA GLN A 119 -1.03 28.04 -10.98
C GLN A 119 -0.99 26.90 -12.00
N SER A 120 -0.57 27.18 -13.24
CA SER A 120 -0.41 26.14 -14.26
C SER A 120 0.61 25.06 -13.85
N ALA A 121 1.71 25.45 -13.21
CA ALA A 121 2.72 24.52 -12.71
C ALA A 121 2.19 23.69 -11.52
N VAL A 122 1.40 24.30 -10.63
CA VAL A 122 0.72 23.59 -9.53
C VAL A 122 -0.27 22.57 -10.07
N LEU A 123 -1.09 22.93 -11.07
CA LEU A 123 -2.04 22.02 -11.69
C LEU A 123 -1.34 20.86 -12.41
N ALA A 124 -0.25 21.12 -13.12
CA ALA A 124 0.56 20.07 -13.74
C ALA A 124 1.11 19.08 -12.69
N THR A 125 1.60 19.61 -11.56
CA THR A 125 2.09 18.79 -10.44
C THR A 125 0.97 17.96 -9.81
N LEU A 126 -0.20 18.57 -9.59
CA LEU A 126 -1.35 17.88 -9.01
C LEU A 126 -1.86 16.77 -9.94
N SER A 127 -1.93 17.03 -11.24
CA SER A 127 -2.29 16.03 -12.25
C SER A 127 -1.32 14.84 -12.23
N ALA A 128 -0.01 15.09 -12.17
CA ALA A 128 0.99 14.02 -12.07
C ALA A 128 0.82 13.19 -10.78
N ARG A 129 0.51 13.84 -9.65
CA ARG A 129 0.25 13.14 -8.38
C ARG A 129 -1.03 12.31 -8.42
N VAL A 130 -2.09 12.79 -9.07
CA VAL A 130 -3.34 12.03 -9.25
C VAL A 130 -3.06 10.76 -10.06
N SER A 131 -2.38 10.86 -11.20
CA SER A 131 -2.03 9.68 -12.00
C SER A 131 -1.13 8.69 -11.25
N ALA A 132 -0.18 9.18 -10.44
CA ALA A 132 0.65 8.31 -9.60
C ALA A 132 -0.17 7.58 -8.52
N ASN A 133 -1.13 8.28 -7.90
CA ASN A 133 -2.03 7.68 -6.92
C ASN A 133 -2.98 6.65 -7.55
N GLU A 134 -3.49 6.92 -8.75
CA GLU A 134 -4.32 5.97 -9.51
C GLU A 134 -3.55 4.69 -9.82
N GLN A 135 -2.28 4.80 -10.23
CA GLN A 135 -1.41 3.65 -10.44
C GLN A 135 -1.17 2.87 -9.13
N ALA A 136 -0.85 3.56 -8.05
CA ALA A 136 -0.65 2.92 -6.75
C ALA A 136 -1.91 2.19 -6.24
N ALA A 137 -3.09 2.75 -6.50
CA ALA A 137 -4.36 2.09 -6.19
C ALA A 137 -4.55 0.82 -7.02
N ALA A 138 -4.26 0.87 -8.33
CA ALA A 138 -4.33 -0.31 -9.19
C ALA A 138 -3.35 -1.42 -8.76
N ASP A 139 -2.13 -1.05 -8.36
CA ASP A 139 -1.13 -1.99 -7.86
C ASP A 139 -1.56 -2.64 -6.53
N LEU A 140 -2.21 -1.86 -5.65
CA LEU A 140 -2.76 -2.38 -4.40
C LEU A 140 -3.93 -3.34 -4.66
N ASP A 141 -4.83 -3.02 -5.59
CA ASP A 141 -5.94 -3.90 -5.98
C ASP A 141 -5.44 -5.23 -6.53
N ALA A 142 -4.41 -5.19 -7.39
CA ALA A 142 -3.78 -6.40 -7.91
C ALA A 142 -3.15 -7.24 -6.78
N SER A 143 -2.50 -6.59 -5.81
CA SER A 143 -1.91 -7.26 -4.65
C SER A 143 -2.97 -7.92 -3.76
N VAL A 144 -4.10 -7.24 -3.53
CA VAL A 144 -5.24 -7.78 -2.78
C VAL A 144 -5.83 -9.00 -3.49
N ALA A 145 -6.01 -8.93 -4.81
CA ALA A 145 -6.50 -10.05 -5.60
C ALA A 145 -5.55 -11.26 -5.54
N ALA A 146 -4.24 -11.04 -5.59
CA ALA A 146 -3.24 -12.10 -5.44
C ALA A 146 -3.32 -12.76 -4.05
N LEU A 147 -3.39 -11.95 -2.98
CA LEU A 147 -3.52 -12.46 -1.60
C LEU A 147 -4.82 -13.24 -1.39
N GLN A 148 -5.93 -12.81 -2.00
CA GLN A 148 -7.19 -13.57 -1.98
C GLN A 148 -7.03 -14.93 -2.69
N GLY A 149 -6.32 -14.96 -3.82
CA GLY A 149 -5.97 -16.20 -4.51
C GLY A 149 -5.15 -17.15 -3.63
N ASP A 150 -4.12 -16.64 -2.97
CA ASP A 150 -3.24 -17.41 -2.08
C ASP A 150 -3.99 -17.97 -0.86
N LEU A 151 -4.90 -17.17 -0.28
CA LEU A 151 -5.76 -17.61 0.82
C LEU A 151 -6.70 -18.74 0.39
N ASN A 152 -7.34 -18.60 -0.77
CA ASN A 152 -8.20 -19.66 -1.31
C ASN A 152 -7.40 -20.94 -1.60
N GLY A 153 -6.20 -20.81 -2.15
CA GLY A 153 -5.30 -21.94 -2.37
C GLY A 153 -4.86 -22.62 -1.07
N SER A 154 -4.58 -21.83 -0.03
CA SER A 154 -4.23 -22.34 1.30
C SER A 154 -5.40 -23.06 1.97
N ASN A 155 -6.63 -22.53 1.86
CA ASN A 155 -7.82 -23.18 2.39
C ASN A 155 -8.06 -24.54 1.71
N SER A 156 -7.95 -24.61 0.38
CA SER A 156 -8.07 -25.89 -0.34
C SER A 156 -7.05 -26.91 0.15
N ARG A 157 -5.78 -26.50 0.38
CA ARG A 157 -4.76 -27.40 0.93
C ARG A 157 -5.07 -27.86 2.35
N ILE A 158 -5.66 -27.00 3.18
CA ILE A 158 -6.09 -27.36 4.54
C ILE A 158 -7.21 -28.39 4.47
N ASP A 159 -8.17 -28.21 3.57
CA ASP A 159 -9.27 -29.16 3.36
C ASP A 159 -8.74 -30.52 2.88
N ASP A 160 -7.81 -30.53 1.92
CA ASP A 160 -7.15 -31.75 1.43
C ASP A 160 -6.41 -32.48 2.56
N LEU A 161 -5.61 -31.74 3.34
CA LEU A 161 -4.89 -32.30 4.51
C LEU A 161 -5.85 -32.81 5.59
N GLY A 162 -6.99 -32.16 5.78
CA GLY A 162 -8.06 -32.62 6.67
C GLY A 162 -8.61 -33.98 6.22
N GLY A 163 -8.90 -34.13 4.92
CA GLY A 163 -9.34 -35.40 4.33
C GLY A 163 -8.29 -36.51 4.43
N GLU A 164 -7.01 -36.20 4.20
CA GLU A 164 -5.91 -37.15 4.38
C GLU A 164 -5.77 -37.61 5.84
N LEU A 165 -5.92 -36.67 6.79
CA LEU A 165 -5.84 -36.98 8.21
C LEU A 165 -6.99 -37.87 8.67
N ASP A 166 -8.21 -37.61 8.21
CA ASP A 166 -9.38 -38.44 8.49
C ASP A 166 -9.20 -39.86 7.92
N ALA A 167 -8.69 -39.98 6.69
CA ALA A 167 -8.39 -41.26 6.07
C ALA A 167 -7.33 -42.05 6.86
N LEU A 168 -6.25 -41.38 7.27
CA LEU A 168 -5.20 -41.99 8.10
C LEU A 168 -5.74 -42.42 9.47
N GLY A 169 -6.60 -41.61 10.09
CA GLY A 169 -7.29 -41.96 11.33
C GLY A 169 -8.15 -43.21 11.19
N GLY A 170 -8.84 -43.36 10.06
CA GLY A 170 -9.57 -44.57 9.69
C GLY A 170 -8.65 -45.80 9.56
N GLN A 171 -7.54 -45.66 8.83
CA GLN A 171 -6.55 -46.74 8.67
C GLN A 171 -5.93 -47.18 10.00
N VAL A 172 -5.58 -46.25 10.88
CA VAL A 172 -5.05 -46.58 12.22
C VAL A 172 -6.08 -47.34 13.04
N THR A 173 -7.34 -46.93 12.99
CA THR A 173 -8.44 -47.60 13.70
C THR A 173 -8.65 -49.03 13.17
N GLN A 174 -8.63 -49.19 11.84
CA GLN A 174 -8.76 -50.50 11.19
C GLN A 174 -7.58 -51.41 11.56
N ASN A 175 -6.34 -50.95 11.40
CA ASN A 175 -5.14 -51.71 11.75
C ASN A 175 -5.15 -52.16 13.21
N ARG A 176 -5.65 -51.31 14.13
CA ARG A 176 -5.78 -51.67 15.54
C ARG A 176 -6.82 -52.77 15.76
N ALA A 177 -7.95 -52.71 15.05
CA ALA A 177 -8.98 -53.76 15.11
C ALA A 177 -8.43 -55.09 14.57
N ASP A 178 -7.77 -55.05 13.42
CA ASP A 178 -7.15 -56.22 12.77
C ASP A 178 -6.08 -56.84 13.68
N THR A 179 -5.15 -56.03 14.19
CA THR A 179 -4.12 -56.49 15.14
C THR A 179 -4.73 -57.13 16.39
N THR A 180 -5.83 -56.57 16.91
CA THR A 180 -6.52 -57.12 18.09
C THR A 180 -7.15 -58.47 17.76
N SER A 181 -7.78 -58.60 16.59
CA SER A 181 -8.34 -59.85 16.10
C SER A 181 -7.26 -60.92 15.92
N ASP A 182 -6.15 -60.58 15.26
CA ASP A 182 -5.03 -61.49 15.04
C ASP A 182 -4.41 -61.97 16.35
N LEU A 183 -4.27 -61.08 17.34
CA LEU A 183 -3.77 -61.46 18.67
C LEU A 183 -4.73 -62.41 19.40
N MET A 184 -6.04 -62.23 19.25
CA MET A 184 -7.04 -63.14 19.82
C MET A 184 -7.01 -64.50 19.12
N ALA A 185 -6.89 -64.52 17.79
CA ALA A 185 -6.77 -65.75 17.02
C ALA A 185 -5.51 -66.53 17.39
N PHE A 186 -4.36 -65.87 17.44
CA PHE A 186 -3.10 -66.45 17.89
C PHE A 186 -3.22 -66.99 19.32
N ARG A 187 -3.81 -66.21 20.23
CA ARG A 187 -4.00 -66.69 21.61
C ARG A 187 -4.90 -67.92 21.69
N ALA A 188 -5.96 -67.98 20.88
CA ALA A 188 -6.84 -69.13 20.83
C ALA A 188 -6.12 -70.37 20.27
N GLU A 189 -5.30 -70.20 19.23
CA GLU A 189 -4.50 -71.26 18.62
C GLU A 189 -3.51 -71.90 19.62
N TYR A 190 -2.93 -71.10 20.52
CA TYR A 190 -1.94 -71.56 21.52
C TYR A 190 -2.48 -71.66 22.95
N ALA A 191 -3.80 -71.53 23.17
CA ALA A 191 -4.39 -71.57 24.51
C ALA A 191 -4.30 -72.95 25.18
N THR A 192 -4.24 -74.01 24.39
CA THR A 192 -4.01 -75.38 24.85
C THR A 192 -2.64 -75.82 24.36
N PRO A 193 -1.63 -76.02 25.24
CA PRO A 193 -0.42 -76.74 24.87
C PRO A 193 -0.84 -78.05 24.21
N SER A 194 -0.23 -78.41 23.08
CA SER A 194 -0.47 -79.74 22.51
C SER A 194 -0.20 -80.79 23.58
N GLU A 195 -0.92 -81.92 23.50
CA GLU A 195 -0.75 -83.04 24.45
C GLU A 195 0.73 -83.46 24.57
N GLU A 196 1.48 -83.36 23.48
CA GLU A 196 2.92 -83.58 23.41
C GLU A 196 3.73 -82.59 24.26
N VAL A 197 3.44 -81.29 24.19
CA VAL A 197 4.13 -80.27 25.00
C VAL A 197 3.77 -80.44 26.48
N ALA A 198 2.52 -80.75 26.79
CA ALA A 198 2.10 -81.05 28.15
C ALA A 198 2.82 -82.29 28.71
N ALA A 199 2.96 -83.35 27.90
CA ALA A 199 3.69 -84.57 28.26
C ALA A 199 5.20 -84.33 28.46
N VAL A 200 5.83 -83.52 27.60
CA VAL A 200 7.26 -83.15 27.75
C VAL A 200 7.50 -82.30 29.01
N LEU A 201 6.64 -81.32 29.27
CA LEU A 201 6.73 -80.51 30.50
C LEU A 201 6.56 -81.39 31.75
N LYS A 202 5.64 -82.35 31.70
CA LYS A 202 5.46 -83.34 32.75
C LYS A 202 6.73 -84.17 32.94
N ALA A 203 7.26 -84.79 31.88
CA ALA A 203 8.50 -85.58 31.95
C ALA A 203 9.68 -84.78 32.50
N LEU A 204 9.81 -83.49 32.14
CA LEU A 204 10.87 -82.62 32.65
C LEU A 204 10.75 -82.38 34.17
N GLN A 205 9.53 -82.22 34.70
CA GLN A 205 9.30 -82.08 36.14
C GLN A 205 9.73 -83.34 36.90
N TYR A 206 9.34 -84.53 36.41
CA TYR A 206 9.77 -85.81 36.99
C TYR A 206 11.30 -85.97 36.91
N PHE A 207 11.92 -85.60 35.79
CA PHE A 207 13.37 -85.69 35.61
C PHE A 207 14.11 -84.79 36.58
N ARG A 208 13.57 -83.59 36.85
CA ARG A 208 14.15 -82.67 37.83
C ARG A 208 14.12 -83.22 39.25
N VAL A 209 13.03 -83.86 39.66
CA VAL A 209 12.91 -84.53 40.96
C VAL A 209 13.96 -85.64 41.07
N TRP A 210 14.08 -86.48 40.03
CA TRP A 210 15.06 -87.56 39.94
C TRP A 210 16.52 -87.05 40.03
N GLU A 211 16.86 -85.95 39.35
CA GLU A 211 18.19 -85.33 39.37
C GLU A 211 18.59 -84.89 40.78
N VAL A 212 17.67 -84.26 41.51
CA VAL A 212 17.95 -83.77 42.87
C VAL A 212 18.10 -84.94 43.85
N VAL A 213 17.35 -86.03 43.67
CA VAL A 213 17.57 -87.27 44.46
C VAL A 213 18.95 -87.88 44.16
N ALA A 214 19.35 -87.94 42.88
CA ALA A 214 20.68 -88.42 42.49
C ALA A 214 21.79 -87.54 43.11
N ARG A 215 21.59 -86.23 43.17
CA ARG A 215 22.50 -85.29 43.83
C ARG A 215 22.56 -85.51 45.35
N ALA A 216 21.44 -85.76 46.00
CA ALA A 216 21.40 -86.10 47.43
C ALA A 216 22.20 -87.38 47.72
N ARG A 217 22.04 -88.42 46.88
CA ARG A 217 22.81 -89.67 46.95
C ARG A 217 24.31 -89.44 46.77
N LEU A 218 24.70 -88.63 45.78
CA LEU A 218 26.10 -88.27 45.56
C LEU A 218 26.70 -87.55 46.78
N ARG A 219 25.98 -86.61 47.38
CA ARG A 219 26.42 -85.92 48.61
C ARG A 219 26.62 -86.87 49.79
N LEU A 220 25.82 -87.94 49.90
CA LEU A 220 26.07 -88.98 50.90
C LEU A 220 27.35 -89.77 50.60
N ALA A 221 27.60 -90.12 49.35
CA ALA A 221 28.83 -90.79 48.94
C ALA A 221 30.09 -89.94 49.20
N GLU A 222 29.98 -88.63 49.08
CA GLU A 222 31.03 -87.64 49.40
C GLU A 222 31.16 -87.37 50.91
N SER A 223 30.46 -88.11 51.77
CA SER A 223 30.44 -87.92 53.24
C SER A 223 29.95 -86.54 53.66
N ASN A 224 28.99 -85.95 52.93
CA ASN A 224 28.38 -84.66 53.23
C ASN A 224 26.87 -84.79 53.52
N PRO A 225 26.48 -85.36 54.67
CA PRO A 225 25.08 -85.64 55.01
C PRO A 225 24.24 -84.38 55.23
N GLY A 226 24.86 -83.27 55.66
CA GLY A 226 24.17 -82.00 55.85
C GLY A 226 23.67 -81.42 54.51
N LEU A 227 24.51 -81.42 53.48
CA LEU A 227 24.07 -81.00 52.15
C LEU A 227 23.11 -82.02 51.52
N ALA A 228 23.27 -83.32 51.78
CA ALA A 228 22.30 -84.31 51.32
C ALA A 228 20.91 -84.02 51.90
N GLN A 229 20.81 -83.71 53.20
CA GLN A 229 19.55 -83.39 53.86
C GLN A 229 18.83 -82.18 53.25
N VAL A 230 19.59 -81.14 52.87
CA VAL A 230 19.03 -79.97 52.16
C VAL A 230 18.39 -80.39 50.83
N ASP A 231 19.04 -81.27 50.08
CA ASP A 231 18.48 -81.77 48.81
C ASP A 231 17.25 -82.66 49.04
N VAL A 232 17.25 -83.52 50.06
CA VAL A 232 16.07 -84.36 50.37
C VAL A 232 14.84 -83.53 50.68
N ARG A 233 14.98 -82.47 51.49
CA ARG A 233 13.86 -81.56 51.80
C ARG A 233 13.37 -80.80 50.58
N LEU A 234 14.27 -80.41 49.68
CA LEU A 234 13.90 -79.81 48.40
C LEU A 234 13.07 -80.77 47.55
N VAL A 235 13.52 -82.04 47.42
CA VAL A 235 12.78 -83.06 46.67
C VAL A 235 11.42 -83.32 47.30
N LEU A 236 11.31 -83.39 48.63
CA LEU A 236 10.03 -83.58 49.32
C LEU A 236 8.99 -82.52 48.95
N ALA A 237 9.40 -81.25 48.90
CA ALA A 237 8.53 -80.16 48.46
C ALA A 237 8.13 -80.30 46.98
N MET A 238 9.10 -80.64 46.11
CA MET A 238 8.83 -80.85 44.69
C MET A 238 7.88 -82.04 44.43
N VAL A 239 7.99 -83.12 45.20
CA VAL A 239 7.10 -84.28 45.11
C VAL A 239 5.69 -83.94 45.59
N ASP A 240 5.54 -83.09 46.60
CA ASP A 240 4.21 -82.59 47.02
C ASP A 240 3.53 -81.79 45.92
N ASP A 241 4.26 -80.83 45.32
CA ASP A 241 3.75 -80.02 44.22
C ASP A 241 3.36 -80.90 43.02
N LEU A 242 4.19 -81.89 42.69
CA LEU A 242 3.94 -82.81 41.58
C LEU A 242 2.75 -83.75 41.86
N SER A 243 2.59 -84.21 43.10
CA SER A 243 1.46 -85.07 43.51
C SER A 243 0.13 -84.32 43.47
N ALA A 244 0.13 -83.02 43.77
CA ALA A 244 -1.04 -82.17 43.65
C ALA A 244 -1.40 -81.88 42.18
N ALA A 245 -0.40 -81.79 41.30
CA ALA A 245 -0.60 -81.55 39.88
C ALA A 245 -0.96 -82.81 39.08
N ASP A 246 -0.53 -83.99 39.52
CA ASP A 246 -0.69 -85.26 38.80
C ASP A 246 -1.41 -86.32 39.64
N ALA A 247 -2.73 -86.19 39.70
CA ALA A 247 -3.59 -87.11 40.45
C ALA A 247 -3.44 -88.58 40.00
N ALA A 248 -3.06 -88.83 38.74
CA ALA A 248 -2.89 -90.17 38.20
C ALA A 248 -1.66 -90.90 38.78
N ALA A 249 -0.60 -90.16 39.12
CA ALA A 249 0.63 -90.70 39.69
C ALA A 249 0.76 -90.48 41.20
N ALA A 250 -0.24 -89.88 41.84
CA ALA A 250 -0.21 -89.51 43.26
C ALA A 250 0.09 -90.70 44.19
N ALA A 251 -0.38 -91.91 43.85
CA ALA A 251 -0.10 -93.11 44.62
C ALA A 251 1.38 -93.52 44.57
N ASP A 252 1.99 -93.46 43.38
CA ASP A 252 3.41 -93.81 43.20
C ASP A 252 4.33 -92.73 43.76
N LEU A 253 3.96 -91.46 43.63
CA LEU A 253 4.66 -90.33 44.24
C LEU A 253 4.58 -90.35 45.77
N ALA A 254 3.48 -90.85 46.35
CA ALA A 254 3.37 -91.04 47.79
C ALA A 254 4.41 -92.06 48.31
N ALA A 255 4.68 -93.13 47.56
CA ALA A 255 5.72 -94.10 47.91
C ALA A 255 7.14 -93.48 47.84
N VAL A 256 7.40 -92.65 46.83
CA VAL A 256 8.65 -91.86 46.75
C VAL A 256 8.79 -90.92 47.95
N ARG A 257 7.71 -90.19 48.27
CA ARG A 257 7.66 -89.26 49.41
C ARG A 257 7.96 -89.95 50.74
N GLU A 258 7.35 -91.10 50.99
CA GLU A 258 7.57 -91.88 52.22
C GLU A 258 9.05 -92.24 52.39
N ARG A 259 9.70 -92.70 51.32
CA ARG A 259 11.14 -93.03 51.32
C ARG A 259 12.00 -91.80 51.55
N LEU A 260 11.68 -90.67 50.91
CA LEU A 260 12.40 -89.41 51.14
C LEU A 260 12.24 -88.90 52.58
N ALA A 261 11.06 -89.06 53.18
CA ALA A 261 10.82 -88.67 54.58
C ALA A 261 11.62 -89.53 55.57
N LEU A 262 11.72 -90.84 55.32
CA LEU A 262 12.58 -91.75 56.09
C LEU A 262 14.06 -91.38 55.94
N ALA A 263 14.49 -91.01 54.74
CA ALA A 263 15.85 -90.51 54.49
C ALA A 263 16.13 -89.20 55.23
N ASP A 264 15.23 -88.22 55.20
CA ASP A 264 15.38 -86.94 55.92
C ASP A 264 15.46 -87.14 57.44
N ALA A 265 14.63 -88.03 58.00
CA ALA A 265 14.62 -88.37 59.42
C ALA A 265 15.91 -89.08 59.87
N SER A 266 16.53 -89.85 58.97
CA SER A 266 17.79 -90.55 59.25
C SER A 266 19.02 -89.64 59.14
N LEU A 267 18.93 -88.50 58.44
CA LEU A 267 20.04 -87.56 58.28
C LEU A 267 20.12 -86.54 59.42
N PRO A 268 21.33 -86.18 59.90
CA PRO A 268 22.65 -86.70 59.53
C PRO A 268 23.11 -87.91 60.36
N ALA A 269 22.25 -88.45 61.24
CA ALA A 269 22.63 -89.40 62.28
C ALA A 269 23.00 -90.81 61.76
N ASP A 270 22.31 -91.29 60.73
CA ASP A 270 22.55 -92.58 60.07
C ASP A 270 22.56 -92.41 58.53
N PRO A 271 23.72 -92.01 57.95
CA PRO A 271 23.84 -91.84 56.50
C PRO A 271 23.70 -93.17 55.73
N THR A 272 23.89 -94.31 56.38
CA THR A 272 23.77 -95.63 55.72
C THR A 272 22.32 -96.05 55.58
N ALA A 273 21.48 -95.78 56.59
CA ALA A 273 20.03 -95.93 56.46
C ALA A 273 19.45 -94.94 55.45
N ALA A 274 19.83 -93.66 55.55
CA ALA A 274 19.39 -92.64 54.61
C ALA A 274 19.76 -92.98 53.15
N GLY A 275 20.96 -93.50 52.91
CA GLY A 275 21.38 -93.92 51.57
C GLY A 275 20.50 -95.02 50.98
N ARG A 276 20.05 -96.00 51.79
CA ARG A 276 19.14 -97.07 51.34
C ARG A 276 17.76 -96.53 50.98
N ASP A 277 17.23 -95.61 51.77
CA ASP A 277 15.92 -95.01 51.48
C ASP A 277 15.97 -94.07 50.26
N LEU A 278 17.08 -93.34 50.05
CA LEU A 278 17.27 -92.55 48.83
C LEU A 278 17.43 -93.42 47.58
N GLU A 279 18.06 -94.59 47.68
CA GLU A 279 18.11 -95.57 46.59
C GLU A 279 16.69 -96.02 46.21
N ALA A 280 15.89 -96.40 47.21
CA ALA A 280 14.52 -96.84 46.99
C ALA A 280 13.63 -95.73 46.40
N ALA A 281 13.80 -94.49 46.85
CA ALA A 281 13.11 -93.33 46.27
C ALA A 281 13.54 -93.09 44.81
N TRP A 282 14.83 -93.24 44.51
CA TRP A 282 15.37 -93.07 43.17
C TRP A 282 14.88 -94.14 42.20
N GLU A 283 14.89 -95.42 42.59
CA GLU A 283 14.36 -96.53 41.76
C GLU A 283 12.85 -96.40 41.50
N ALA A 284 12.10 -95.85 42.45
CA ALA A 284 10.68 -95.58 42.27
C ALA A 284 10.45 -94.42 41.27
N LEU A 285 11.24 -93.35 41.35
CA LEU A 285 11.22 -92.26 40.37
C LEU A 285 11.67 -92.70 38.98
N ASP A 286 12.68 -93.56 38.91
CA ASP A 286 13.20 -94.11 37.64
C ASP A 286 12.13 -94.94 36.92
N ARG A 287 11.37 -95.76 37.65
CA ARG A 287 10.22 -96.48 37.12
C ARG A 287 9.13 -95.55 36.62
N LEU A 288 8.81 -94.48 37.37
CA LEU A 288 7.82 -93.49 36.95
C LEU A 288 8.24 -92.77 35.68
N LEU A 289 9.51 -92.36 35.59
CA LEU A 289 10.08 -91.77 34.39
C LEU A 289 10.07 -92.75 33.21
N GLY A 290 10.40 -94.02 33.43
CA GLY A 290 10.31 -95.05 32.41
C GLY A 290 8.89 -95.18 31.84
N LEU A 291 7.86 -95.11 32.68
CA LEU A 291 6.46 -95.13 32.24
C LEU A 291 6.05 -93.86 31.47
N LEU A 292 6.65 -92.71 31.80
CA LEU A 292 6.41 -91.43 31.12
C LEU A 292 7.11 -91.33 29.76
N LEU A 293 8.28 -91.96 29.60
CA LEU A 293 9.08 -91.92 28.37
C LEU A 293 8.76 -93.05 27.39
N VAL A 294 8.03 -94.09 27.82
CA VAL A 294 7.50 -95.10 26.90
C VAL A 294 6.35 -94.46 26.12
N PRO A 295 6.48 -94.27 24.78
CA PRO A 295 5.36 -93.77 23.99
C PRO A 295 4.19 -94.74 24.15
N PRO A 296 2.93 -94.26 24.22
CA PRO A 296 1.80 -95.16 24.22
C PRO A 296 1.95 -96.09 23.02
N ALA A 297 2.02 -97.40 23.28
CA ALA A 297 2.15 -98.38 22.23
C ALA A 297 1.04 -98.11 21.21
N ALA A 298 1.44 -97.67 20.02
CA ALA A 298 0.60 -97.63 18.84
C ALA A 298 -0.02 -99.03 18.72
N SER A 299 -1.26 -99.15 19.17
CA SER A 299 -2.05 -100.34 18.94
C SER A 299 -2.28 -100.40 17.44
N ALA A 300 -1.47 -101.25 16.81
CA ALA A 300 -1.68 -101.95 15.55
C ALA A 300 -2.10 -101.11 14.32
N GLU A 301 -1.16 -101.06 13.38
CA GLU A 301 -1.41 -100.89 11.95
C GLU A 301 -2.63 -101.71 11.47
N ALA A 302 -3.49 -101.07 10.67
CA ALA A 302 -4.23 -101.73 9.61
C ALA A 302 -3.72 -101.16 8.27
N PRO A 303 -3.44 -102.01 7.25
CA PRO A 303 -2.86 -101.55 6.01
C PRO A 303 -3.87 -100.85 5.10
N THR A 304 -3.34 -99.88 4.37
CA THR A 304 -3.84 -99.06 3.27
C THR A 304 -4.78 -99.78 2.27
N PRO A 305 -5.61 -99.02 1.53
CA PRO A 305 -5.26 -98.90 0.12
C PRO A 305 -5.36 -97.49 -0.48
N ALA A 306 -4.46 -97.32 -1.45
CA ALA A 306 -4.26 -96.25 -2.43
C ALA A 306 -5.46 -95.40 -2.85
N VAL A 307 -5.22 -94.09 -2.95
CA VAL A 307 -5.94 -93.20 -3.88
C VAL A 307 -4.90 -92.44 -4.72
N GLU A 308 -5.03 -92.58 -6.03
CA GLU A 308 -4.31 -91.87 -7.10
C GLU A 308 -4.38 -90.34 -6.94
N PRO A 309 -3.30 -89.60 -7.25
CA PRO A 309 -3.38 -88.16 -7.46
C PRO A 309 -3.83 -87.87 -8.90
N THR A 310 -5.10 -87.51 -9.07
CA THR A 310 -5.58 -86.92 -10.33
C THR A 310 -5.03 -85.50 -10.45
N LEU A 311 -4.12 -85.31 -11.41
CA LEU A 311 -3.62 -84.02 -11.87
C LEU A 311 -4.79 -83.14 -12.36
N GLY A 312 -5.15 -82.13 -11.57
CA GLY A 312 -5.99 -81.02 -12.01
C GLY A 312 -5.20 -80.08 -12.92
N ALA A 313 -5.60 -80.01 -14.19
CA ALA A 313 -5.08 -79.09 -15.18
C ALA A 313 -5.35 -77.61 -14.79
N PRO A 314 -4.46 -76.66 -15.17
CA PRO A 314 -4.70 -75.24 -14.98
C PRO A 314 -5.69 -74.71 -16.04
N THR A 315 -6.78 -74.08 -15.58
CA THR A 315 -7.71 -73.33 -16.44
C THR A 315 -7.19 -71.90 -16.66
N PRO A 316 -7.18 -71.38 -17.90
CA PRO A 316 -6.57 -70.10 -18.25
C PRO A 316 -7.48 -68.90 -17.99
N ALA A 317 -6.83 -67.73 -17.87
CA ALA A 317 -7.41 -66.40 -17.84
C ALA A 317 -8.19 -66.04 -19.12
N PRO A 318 -9.13 -65.08 -19.01
CA PRO A 318 -9.22 -64.00 -19.99
C PRO A 318 -9.26 -62.64 -19.27
N THR A 319 -8.30 -61.75 -19.55
CA THR A 319 -8.32 -60.74 -20.63
C THR A 319 -9.16 -59.53 -20.26
N ALA A 320 -8.44 -58.47 -19.89
CA ALA A 320 -8.89 -57.09 -19.89
C ALA A 320 -9.24 -56.60 -21.30
N THR A 321 -9.96 -55.46 -21.38
CA THR A 321 -10.01 -54.41 -22.43
C THR A 321 -11.47 -54.02 -22.72
N PRO A 322 -11.83 -52.77 -23.09
CA PRO A 322 -11.09 -51.49 -23.06
C PRO A 322 -11.60 -50.49 -22.00
#